data_AF-A0A7X8QQW7-F1
#
_entry.id   AF-A0A7X8QQW7-F1
#
_cell.length_a   1.000
_cell.length_b   1.000
_cell.length_c   1.000
_cell.angle_alpha   90.00
_cell.angle_beta   90.00
_cell.angle_gamma   90.00
#
_symmetry.space_group_name_H-M   'P 1'
#
loop_
_entity.id
_entity.type
_entity.pdbx_description
1 polymer ?
#
loop_
_entity_poly.entity_id
_entity_poly.type
_entity_poly.pdbx_seq_one_letter_code
_entity_poly.pdbx_strand_id
1 'polypeptide(L)' 'MLPNIETGNVLYKALTFLAKAKSAGLIVGTKAPVVLTSRADNEEAKLYSIALAVLMSSGGEND' A
#
# COMPACT_ATOMS: atom_id res chain seq x y z
N MET A 1 2.60 9.98 8.77
CA MET A 1 4.07 10.02 8.54
C MET A 1 4.77 9.38 9.72
N LEU A 2 5.84 8.63 9.47
CA LEU A 2 6.64 7.98 10.52
C LEU A 2 8.06 8.56 10.53
N PRO A 3 8.82 8.44 11.63
CA PRO A 3 10.11 9.11 11.79
C PRO A 3 11.19 8.68 10.78
N ASN A 4 11.14 7.43 10.32
CA ASN A 4 12.07 6.84 9.35
C ASN A 4 11.48 5.56 8.72
N ILE A 5 12.19 5.01 7.73
CA ILE A 5 11.74 3.83 6.97
C ILE A 5 11.72 2.55 7.83
N GLU A 6 12.65 2.42 8.77
CA GLU A 6 12.74 1.28 9.68
C GLU A 6 11.49 1.22 10.56
N THR A 7 11.10 2.35 11.16
CA THR A 7 9.89 2.46 11.98
C THR A 7 8.64 2.16 11.15
N GLY A 8 8.61 2.62 9.89
CA GLY A 8 7.55 2.27 8.93
C GLY A 8 7.40 0.79 8.68
N ASN A 9 8.51 0.13 8.37
CA ASN A 9 8.51 -1.30 8.10
C ASN A 9 8.15 -2.12 9.34
N VAL A 10 8.62 -1.73 10.53
CA VAL A 10 8.27 -2.38 11.79
C VAL A 10 6.77 -2.26 12.06
N LEU A 11 6.19 -1.07 11.91
CA LEU A 11 4.74 -0.88 12.09
C LEU A 11 3.93 -1.71 11.09
N TYR A 12 4.28 -1.62 9.79
CA TYR A 12 3.61 -2.39 8.73
C TYR A 12 3.63 -3.89 9.04
N LYS A 13 4.80 -4.45 9.40
CA LYS A 13 4.92 -5.87 9.76
C LYS A 13 4.15 -6.21 11.03
N ALA A 14 4.17 -5.36 12.06
CA ALA A 14 3.41 -5.60 13.28
C ALA A 14 1.90 -5.68 13.00
N LEU A 15 1.36 -4.77 12.17
CA LEU A 15 -0.04 -4.78 11.75
C LEU A 15 -0.38 -6.04 10.95
N THR A 16 0.46 -6.41 9.98
CA THR A 16 0.23 -7.59 9.14
C THR A 16 0.33 -8.91 9.94
N PHE A 17 1.38 -9.09 10.73
CA PHE A 17 1.66 -10.38 11.37
C PHE A 17 0.99 -10.55 12.73
N LEU A 18 0.95 -9.51 13.56
CA LEU A 18 0.40 -9.57 14.91
C LEU A 18 -1.09 -9.23 14.92
N ALA A 19 -1.49 -8.13 14.26
CA ALA A 19 -2.88 -7.69 14.24
C ALA A 19 -3.72 -8.34 13.12
N LYS A 20 -3.09 -9.12 12.23
CA LYS A 20 -3.74 -9.73 11.05
C LYS A 20 -4.47 -8.70 10.19
N ALA A 21 -3.96 -7.48 10.14
CA ALA A 21 -4.54 -6.41 9.36
C ALA A 21 -4.44 -6.71 7.87
N LYS A 22 -5.49 -6.38 7.12
CA LYS A 22 -5.47 -6.32 5.66
C LYS A 22 -4.58 -5.15 5.24
N SER A 23 -3.77 -5.34 4.21
CA SER A 23 -2.83 -4.32 3.75
C SER A 23 -2.89 -4.13 2.23
N ALA A 24 -2.45 -2.95 1.79
CA ALA A 24 -2.31 -2.56 0.40
C ALA A 24 -1.09 -1.63 0.28
N GLY A 25 -0.27 -1.84 -0.75
CA GLY A 25 0.96 -1.09 -1.00
C GLY A 25 0.88 -0.27 -2.29
N LEU A 26 1.07 1.04 -2.17
CA LEU A 26 1.03 1.96 -3.30
C LEU A 26 2.08 3.07 -3.14
N ILE A 27 2.82 3.36 -4.21
CA ILE A 27 3.65 4.56 -4.33
C ILE A 27 2.81 5.67 -4.95
N VAL A 28 2.82 6.83 -4.30
CA VAL A 28 2.12 8.06 -4.71
C VAL A 28 3.12 9.20 -4.96
N GLY A 29 2.68 10.27 -5.64
CA GLY A 29 3.53 11.41 -6.00
C GLY A 29 4.21 11.30 -7.37
N THR A 30 4.06 10.15 -8.04
CA THR A 30 4.40 9.94 -9.45
C THR A 30 3.26 10.41 -10.36
N LYS A 31 3.49 10.48 -11.68
CA LYS A 31 2.45 10.85 -12.68
C LYS A 31 1.24 9.91 -12.70
N ALA A 32 1.42 8.67 -12.28
CA ALA A 32 0.38 7.66 -12.11
C ALA A 32 0.72 6.79 -10.89
N PRO A 33 -0.27 6.23 -10.17
CA PRO A 33 -0.02 5.35 -9.03
C PRO A 33 0.78 4.11 -9.43
N VAL A 34 1.76 3.70 -8.60
CA VAL A 34 2.56 2.49 -8.83
C VAL A 34 2.30 1.48 -7.73
N VAL A 35 1.79 0.31 -8.11
CA VAL A 35 1.58 -0.83 -7.20
C VAL A 35 2.94 -1.37 -6.76
N LEU A 36 3.20 -1.34 -5.45
CA LEU A 36 4.42 -1.88 -4.86
C LEU A 36 4.05 -3.01 -3.90
N THR A 37 4.49 -4.21 -4.22
CA THR A 37 4.24 -5.41 -3.41
C THR A 37 5.50 -5.85 -2.66
N SER A 38 5.29 -6.45 -1.49
CA SER A 38 6.30 -7.17 -0.73
C SER A 38 6.33 -8.64 -1.13
N ARG A 39 7.49 -9.29 -1.02
CA ARG A 39 7.60 -10.75 -1.15
C ARG A 39 6.72 -11.49 -0.15
N ALA A 40 6.46 -10.88 1.01
CA ALA A 40 5.63 -11.46 2.05
C ALA A 40 4.12 -11.24 1.84
N ASP A 41 3.72 -10.51 0.78
CA ASP A 41 2.30 -10.24 0.52
C ASP A 41 1.58 -11.48 -0.02
N ASN A 42 0.39 -11.73 0.53
CA ASN A 42 -0.54 -12.73 0.03
C ASN A 42 -1.35 -12.19 -1.17
N GLU A 43 -2.16 -13.06 -1.78
CA GLU A 43 -2.98 -12.73 -2.95
C GLU A 43 -3.96 -11.58 -2.67
N GLU A 44 -4.57 -11.56 -1.48
CA GLU A 44 -5.51 -10.54 -1.06
C GLU A 44 -4.85 -9.15 -0.99
N ALA A 45 -3.66 -9.05 -0.39
CA ALA A 45 -2.92 -7.79 -0.30
C ALA A 45 -2.55 -7.23 -1.69
N LYS A 46 -2.20 -8.10 -2.64
CA LYS A 46 -1.94 -7.71 -4.03
C LYS A 46 -3.20 -7.19 -4.72
N LEU A 47 -4.31 -7.91 -4.56
CA LEU A 47 -5.60 -7.49 -5.11
C LEU A 47 -6.03 -6.12 -4.56
N TYR A 48 -5.91 -5.91 -3.25
CA TYR A 48 -6.23 -4.62 -2.65
C TYR A 48 -5.30 -3.50 -3.10
N SER A 49 -4.02 -3.80 -3.33
CA SER A 49 -3.07 -2.82 -3.88
C SER A 49 -3.48 -2.38 -5.29
N ILE A 50 -3.92 -3.31 -6.14
CA ILE A 50 -4.44 -3.00 -7.48
C ILE A 50 -5.74 -2.19 -7.39
N ALA A 51 -6.70 -2.61 -6.57
CA ALA A 51 -7.96 -1.89 -6.39
C ALA A 51 -7.72 -0.46 -5.89
N LEU A 52 -6.81 -0.29 -4.92
CA LEU A 52 -6.41 1.02 -4.42
C LEU A 52 -5.75 1.88 -5.51
N ALA A 53 -4.91 1.29 -6.37
CA ALA A 53 -4.32 2.00 -7.50
C ALA A 53 -5.38 2.52 -8.48
N VAL A 54 -6.39 1.70 -8.80
CA VAL A 54 -7.50 2.11 -9.68
C VAL A 54 -8.28 3.28 -9.05
N LEU A 55 -8.66 3.16 -7.78
CA LEU A 55 -9.37 4.23 -7.07
C LEU A 55 -8.56 5.55 -7.04
N MET A 56 -7.24 5.46 -6.83
CA MET A 56 -6.35 6.62 -6.85
C MET A 56 -6.13 7.19 -8.26
N SER A 57 -6.21 6.35 -9.31
CA SER A 57 -6.14 6.83 -10.69
C SER A 57 -7.40 7.60 -11.10
N SER A 58 -8.57 7.19 -10.60
CA SER A 58 -9.85 7.85 -10.88
C SER A 58 -10.06 9.12 -10.04
N GLY A 59 -9.40 9.23 -8.88
CA GLY A 59 -9.43 10.44 -8.04
C GLY A 59 -8.70 11.66 -8.63
N GLY A 60 -8.03 11.49 -9.79
CA GLY A 60 -7.41 12.55 -10.57
C GLY A 60 -8.34 13.23 -11.60
N GLU A 61 -9.55 12.70 -11.83
CA GLU A 61 -10.61 13.37 -12.62
C GLU A 61 -11.51 14.20 -11.70
N ASN A 62 -10.93 15.24 -11.10
CA ASN A 62 -11.69 16.43 -10.74
C ASN A 62 -11.24 17.55 -11.69
N ASP A 63 -11.50 17.35 -12.98
CA ASP A 63 -11.63 18.36 -14.05
C ASP A 63 -12.32 17.71 -15.26
#